data_AF-A0A401TXL5-F1
#
_entry.id   AF-A0A401TXL5-F1
#
_cell.length_a   1.000
_cell.length_b   1.000
_cell.length_c   1.000
_cell.angle_alpha   90.00
_cell.angle_beta   90.00
_cell.angle_gamma   90.00
#
_symmetry.space_group_name_H-M   'P 1'
#
loop_
_entity.id
_entity.type
_entity.pdbx_description
1 polymer ?
#
loop_
_entity_poly.entity_id
_entity_poly.type
_entity_poly.pdbx_seq_one_letter_code
_entity_poly.pdbx_strand_id
1 'polypeptide(L)'
;ALVHGLTRGGRFPVFEAYASGRIARAYLAPQPDDAVPRFAYENHVRTLVEERLWPSSTTDISELRLVIEYQRQNGADRTLTLDIVDYPGEWLLDLPLLSKSYEQWSAESLALSREPLRAKLAAPWHAHLATLKPEAREDEQAALTEARLFTDYLRACRDERFAMSLLPPGRFLMPGNLADTPALTFAPLDVPMDGSAPDHSLWAMMRRR
;
A
#
# COMPACT_ATOMS: atom_id res chain seq x y z
N ALA A 1 -0.52 13.38 15.25
CA ALA A 1 -0.40 14.80 15.66
C ALA A 1 -1.71 15.59 15.51
N LEU A 2 -2.32 15.65 14.32
CA LEU A 2 -3.58 16.38 14.08
C LEU A 2 -4.69 16.03 15.08
N VAL A 3 -4.98 14.73 15.24
CA VAL A 3 -5.97 14.20 16.20
C VAL A 3 -5.70 14.71 17.62
N HIS A 4 -4.44 14.68 18.05
CA HIS A 4 -4.04 15.14 19.39
C HIS A 4 -4.28 16.64 19.57
N GLY A 5 -3.84 17.46 18.62
CA GLY A 5 -4.02 18.90 18.71
C GLY A 5 -5.50 19.32 18.73
N LEU A 6 -6.36 18.62 17.97
CA LEU A 6 -7.80 18.90 17.97
C LEU A 6 -8.47 18.47 19.28
N THR A 7 -8.12 17.30 19.82
CA THR A 7 -8.82 16.69 20.97
C THR A 7 -8.28 17.10 22.35
N ARG A 8 -6.99 17.43 22.44
CA ARG A 8 -6.29 17.74 23.70
C ARG A 8 -5.76 19.17 23.79
N GLY A 9 -5.83 19.93 22.70
CA GLY A 9 -5.25 21.27 22.64
C GLY A 9 -3.98 21.29 21.79
N GLY A 10 -3.95 22.14 20.78
CA GLY A 10 -2.82 22.36 19.89
C GLY A 10 -2.72 23.83 19.49
N ARG A 11 -1.65 24.19 18.78
CA ARG A 11 -1.50 25.53 18.19
C ARG A 11 -1.63 25.43 16.67
N PHE A 12 -2.79 25.83 16.15
CA PHE A 12 -3.08 25.85 14.71
C PHE A 12 -3.35 27.29 14.24
N PRO A 13 -2.33 28.15 14.13
CA PRO A 13 -2.51 29.57 13.85
C PRO A 13 -3.15 29.85 12.48
N VAL A 14 -2.94 28.96 11.50
CA VAL A 14 -3.53 29.05 10.16
C VAL A 14 -4.91 28.42 10.06
N PHE A 15 -5.37 27.73 11.11
CA PHE A 15 -6.72 27.15 11.15
C PHE A 15 -7.67 28.12 11.86
N GLU A 16 -8.25 29.05 11.10
CA GLU A 16 -9.04 30.17 11.62
C GLU A 16 -10.12 29.76 12.63
N ALA A 17 -10.86 28.68 12.36
CA ALA A 17 -11.92 28.21 13.26
C ALA A 17 -11.37 27.77 14.64
N TYR A 18 -10.17 27.21 14.68
CA TYR A 18 -9.49 26.86 15.92
C TYR A 18 -8.88 28.10 16.58
N ALA A 19 -8.16 28.93 15.81
CA ALA A 19 -7.44 30.10 16.30
C ALA A 19 -8.37 31.19 16.87
N SER A 20 -9.58 31.34 16.31
CA SER A 20 -10.62 32.26 16.81
C SER A 20 -11.46 31.69 17.95
N GLY A 21 -11.17 30.47 18.43
CA GLY A 21 -11.92 29.84 19.52
C GLY A 21 -13.32 29.35 19.13
N ARG A 22 -13.60 29.20 17.82
CA ARG A 22 -14.92 28.75 17.33
C ARG A 22 -15.12 27.24 17.40
N ILE A 23 -14.07 26.45 17.60
CA ILE A 23 -14.19 25.02 17.89
C ILE A 23 -14.46 24.85 19.38
N ALA A 24 -15.68 24.42 19.72
CA ALA A 24 -16.09 24.18 21.09
C ALA A 24 -15.44 22.90 21.62
N ARG A 25 -15.45 21.83 20.81
CA ARG A 25 -14.89 20.53 21.20
C ARG A 25 -14.57 19.68 19.99
N ALA A 26 -13.55 18.83 20.10
CA ALA A 26 -13.36 17.68 19.23
C ALA A 26 -13.16 16.40 20.06
N TYR A 27 -13.75 15.30 19.64
CA TYR A 27 -13.63 14.01 20.33
C TYR A 27 -13.71 12.83 19.36
N LEU A 28 -13.14 11.70 19.77
CA LEU A 28 -13.19 10.45 19.01
C LEU A 28 -14.59 9.85 19.10
N ALA A 29 -15.11 9.34 17.99
CA ALA A 29 -16.38 8.62 17.93
C ALA A 29 -16.17 7.26 17.25
N PRO A 30 -17.13 6.32 17.38
CA PRO A 30 -17.11 5.07 16.63
C PRO A 30 -16.98 5.32 15.13
N GLN A 31 -16.08 4.59 14.50
CA GLN A 31 -15.83 4.66 13.06
C GLN A 31 -17.02 4.09 12.26
N PRO A 32 -17.16 4.43 10.97
CA PRO A 32 -18.29 3.95 10.15
C PRO A 32 -18.20 2.49 9.74
N ASP A 33 -17.01 1.93 9.53
CA ASP A 33 -16.82 0.60 8.97
C ASP A 33 -16.08 -0.32 9.95
N ASP A 34 -16.81 -1.23 10.58
CA ASP A 34 -16.25 -2.19 11.53
C ASP A 34 -15.33 -3.25 10.87
N ALA A 35 -15.30 -3.34 9.54
CA ALA A 35 -14.40 -4.23 8.81
C ALA A 35 -12.99 -3.64 8.63
N VAL A 36 -12.82 -2.32 8.81
CA VAL A 36 -11.52 -1.64 8.68
C VAL A 36 -10.86 -1.52 10.05
N PRO A 37 -9.55 -1.82 10.20
CA PRO A 37 -8.86 -1.61 11.48
C PRO A 37 -8.91 -0.15 11.93
N ARG A 38 -9.11 0.10 13.24
CA ARG A 38 -9.05 1.46 13.78
C ARG A 38 -7.62 1.96 13.85
N PHE A 39 -7.39 3.22 13.48
CA PHE A 39 -6.12 3.91 13.72
C PHE A 39 -5.77 3.94 15.21
N ALA A 40 -4.59 3.41 15.56
CA ALA A 40 -4.18 3.15 16.95
C ALA A 40 -3.69 4.41 17.69
N TYR A 41 -4.48 5.48 17.68
CA TYR A 41 -4.12 6.80 18.20
C TYR A 41 -3.56 6.76 19.63
N GLU A 42 -4.21 6.06 20.55
CA GLU A 42 -3.80 5.99 21.96
C GLU A 42 -2.45 5.28 22.11
N ASN A 43 -2.22 4.21 21.35
CA ASN A 43 -0.93 3.52 21.33
C ASN A 43 0.17 4.43 20.78
N HIS A 44 -0.10 5.16 19.69
CA HIS A 44 0.88 6.10 19.13
C HIS A 44 1.23 7.25 20.08
N VAL A 45 0.26 7.77 20.83
CA VAL A 45 0.52 8.78 21.88
C VAL A 45 1.35 8.16 23.00
N ARG A 46 1.04 6.94 23.45
CA ARG A 46 1.82 6.23 24.46
C ARG A 46 3.28 6.08 24.03
N THR A 47 3.53 5.58 22.82
CA THR A 47 4.89 5.42 22.28
C THR A 47 5.66 6.74 22.21
N LEU A 48 5.00 7.83 21.80
CA LEU A 48 5.63 9.15 21.77
C LEU A 48 5.99 9.69 23.17
N VAL A 49 5.10 9.51 24.15
CA VAL A 49 5.22 10.15 25.47
C VAL A 49 6.04 9.30 26.43
N GLU A 50 5.74 8.00 26.50
CA GLU A 50 6.35 7.08 27.46
C GLU A 50 7.67 6.52 26.92
N GLU A 51 7.66 6.01 25.69
CA GLU A 51 8.84 5.37 25.09
C GLU A 51 9.78 6.37 24.41
N ARG A 52 9.29 7.59 24.11
CA ARG A 52 10.01 8.64 23.37
C ARG A 52 10.50 8.17 22.00
N LEU A 53 9.73 7.30 21.36
CA LEU A 53 9.97 6.79 20.03
C LEU A 53 8.95 7.35 19.05
N TRP A 54 9.32 7.42 17.77
CA TRP A 54 8.34 7.64 16.72
C TRP A 54 7.43 6.40 16.60
N PRO A 55 6.11 6.58 16.44
CA PRO A 55 5.21 5.46 16.19
C PRO A 55 5.58 4.70 14.92
N SER A 56 5.20 3.42 14.88
CA SER A 56 5.37 2.58 13.69
C SER A 56 4.73 3.21 12.46
N SER A 57 5.39 3.09 11.31
CA SER A 57 4.85 3.51 10.01
C SER A 57 3.57 2.74 9.65
N THR A 58 2.74 3.35 8.81
CA THR A 58 1.53 2.75 8.25
C THR A 58 1.87 1.55 7.37
N THR A 59 1.38 0.38 7.73
CA THR A 59 1.61 -0.87 6.97
C THR A 59 0.36 -1.42 6.29
N ASP A 60 -0.81 -0.92 6.67
CA ASP A 60 -2.11 -1.36 6.20
C ASP A 60 -3.12 -0.20 6.29
N ILE A 61 -4.31 -0.39 5.72
CA ILE A 61 -5.40 0.58 5.85
C ILE A 61 -5.91 0.66 7.29
N SER A 62 -6.17 1.87 7.76
CA SER A 62 -6.85 2.10 9.03
C SER A 62 -7.70 3.35 9.00
N GLU A 63 -8.71 3.43 9.87
CA GLU A 63 -9.60 4.58 9.93
C GLU A 63 -9.84 5.12 11.33
N LEU A 64 -10.25 6.38 11.41
CA LEU A 64 -10.63 7.05 12.65
C LEU A 64 -11.71 8.09 12.38
N ARG A 65 -12.71 8.15 13.25
CA ARG A 65 -13.71 9.22 13.25
C ARG A 65 -13.44 10.24 14.35
N LEU A 66 -13.47 11.51 13.95
CA LEU A 66 -13.54 12.68 14.84
C LEU A 66 -14.88 13.38 14.67
N VAL A 67 -15.49 13.74 15.79
CA VAL A 67 -16.63 14.66 15.83
C VAL A 67 -16.16 16.00 16.35
N ILE A 68 -16.42 17.06 15.58
CA ILE A 68 -15.99 18.43 15.86
C ILE A 68 -17.24 19.29 15.99
N GLU A 69 -17.48 19.79 17.20
CA GLU A 69 -18.51 20.77 17.50
C GLU A 69 -17.92 22.17 17.36
N TYR A 70 -18.56 23.01 16.55
CA TYR A 70 -18.04 24.34 16.23
C TYR A 70 -19.17 25.34 15.98
N GLN A 71 -18.82 26.62 16.14
CA GLN A 71 -19.69 27.74 15.88
C GLN A 71 -19.38 28.34 14.50
N ARG A 72 -20.42 28.55 13.68
CA ARG A 72 -20.29 29.32 12.44
C ARG A 72 -20.07 30.81 12.75
N GLN A 73 -19.64 31.57 11.75
CA GLN A 73 -19.45 33.03 11.87
C GLN A 73 -20.73 33.78 12.28
N ASN A 74 -21.92 33.26 11.93
CA ASN A 74 -23.21 33.81 12.34
C ASN A 74 -23.68 33.35 13.72
N GLY A 75 -22.80 32.69 14.49
CA GLY A 75 -23.09 32.24 15.85
C GLY A 75 -23.82 30.91 15.97
N ALA A 76 -24.20 30.25 14.87
CA ALA A 76 -24.95 29.01 14.91
C ALA A 76 -24.06 27.78 15.17
N ASP A 77 -24.46 26.93 16.11
CA ASP A 77 -23.75 25.69 16.45
C ASP A 77 -23.92 24.63 15.37
N ARG A 78 -22.83 23.92 15.06
CA ARG A 78 -22.78 22.83 14.09
C ARG A 78 -21.84 21.72 14.52
N THR A 79 -22.06 20.55 13.94
CA THR A 79 -21.25 19.37 14.13
C THR A 79 -20.68 18.94 12.78
N LEU A 80 -19.37 18.74 12.72
CA LEU A 80 -18.66 18.13 11.60
C LEU A 80 -18.19 16.75 12.02
N THR A 81 -18.60 15.73 11.27
CA THR A 81 -18.02 14.40 11.36
C THR A 81 -16.90 14.30 10.33
N LEU A 82 -15.68 14.05 10.81
CA LEU A 82 -14.48 13.90 10.00
C LEU A 82 -13.98 12.46 10.11
N ASP A 83 -14.06 11.74 9.00
CA ASP A 83 -13.44 10.43 8.85
C ASP A 83 -12.05 10.58 8.23
N ILE A 84 -11.05 10.01 8.90
CA ILE A 84 -9.66 10.02 8.47
C ILE A 84 -9.30 8.57 8.15
N VAL A 85 -8.93 8.32 6.90
CA VAL A 85 -8.45 7.04 6.42
C VAL A 85 -6.95 7.17 6.13
N ASP A 86 -6.16 6.31 6.75
CA ASP A 86 -4.72 6.20 6.54
C ASP A 86 -4.43 4.91 5.76
N TYR A 87 -3.65 4.98 4.69
CA TYR A 87 -3.31 3.84 3.83
C TYR A 87 -1.94 4.03 3.18
N PRO A 88 -1.23 2.94 2.84
CA PRO A 88 0.06 3.02 2.14
C PRO A 88 -0.09 3.65 0.74
N GLY A 89 0.63 4.73 0.47
CA GLY A 89 0.57 5.43 -0.82
C GLY A 89 1.03 4.57 -2.01
N GLU A 90 1.88 3.57 -1.75
CA GLU A 90 2.35 2.59 -2.72
C GLU A 90 1.20 1.82 -3.38
N TRP A 91 0.05 1.67 -2.71
CA TRP A 91 -1.10 0.97 -3.29
C TRP A 91 -1.69 1.69 -4.52
N LEU A 92 -1.47 3.00 -4.66
CA LEU A 92 -1.90 3.76 -5.84
C LEU A 92 -1.07 3.43 -7.08
N LEU A 93 0.12 2.84 -6.91
CA LEU A 93 0.96 2.38 -8.02
C LEU A 93 0.33 1.25 -8.82
N ASP A 94 -0.68 0.59 -8.24
CA ASP A 94 -1.39 -0.53 -8.87
C ASP A 94 -2.54 -0.09 -9.76
N LEU A 95 -2.95 1.18 -9.70
CA LEU A 95 -4.06 1.68 -10.53
C LEU A 95 -3.88 1.40 -12.03
N PRO A 96 -2.68 1.54 -12.62
CA PRO A 96 -2.45 1.19 -14.02
C PRO A 96 -2.63 -0.31 -14.35
N LEU A 97 -2.63 -1.21 -13.35
CA LEU A 97 -2.86 -2.64 -13.58
C LEU A 97 -4.32 -2.92 -13.97
N LEU A 98 -5.27 -2.07 -13.56
CA LEU A 98 -6.70 -2.22 -13.89
C LEU A 98 -6.98 -2.23 -15.40
N SER A 99 -6.10 -1.60 -16.19
CA SER A 99 -6.24 -1.50 -17.65
C SER A 99 -5.31 -2.43 -18.42
N LYS A 100 -4.64 -3.39 -17.76
CA LYS A 100 -3.63 -4.27 -18.38
C LYS A 100 -4.00 -5.73 -18.21
N SER A 101 -3.68 -6.54 -19.22
CA SER A 101 -3.63 -7.99 -19.02
C SER A 101 -2.37 -8.39 -18.24
N TYR A 102 -2.37 -9.60 -17.69
CA TYR A 102 -1.19 -10.18 -17.03
C TYR A 102 0.01 -10.24 -17.97
N GLU A 103 -0.21 -10.57 -19.24
CA GLU A 103 0.82 -10.69 -20.27
C GLU A 103 1.44 -9.32 -20.60
N GLN A 104 0.61 -8.28 -20.71
CA GLN A 104 1.08 -6.90 -20.92
C GLN A 104 1.92 -6.43 -19.75
N TRP A 105 1.41 -6.58 -18.52
CA TRP A 105 2.16 -6.23 -17.32
C TRP A 105 3.46 -7.04 -17.20
N SER A 106 3.44 -8.33 -17.57
CA SER A 106 4.61 -9.18 -17.48
C SER A 106 5.72 -8.73 -18.45
N ALA A 107 5.35 -8.48 -19.70
CA ALA A 107 6.28 -8.01 -20.73
C ALA A 107 6.90 -6.66 -20.36
N GLU A 108 6.10 -5.71 -19.87
CA GLU A 108 6.57 -4.41 -19.42
C GLU A 108 7.50 -4.51 -18.20
N SER A 109 7.14 -5.33 -17.21
CA SER A 109 7.94 -5.54 -16.00
C SER A 109 9.30 -6.15 -16.34
N LEU A 110 9.32 -7.14 -17.25
CA LEU A 110 10.54 -7.75 -17.74
C LEU A 110 11.40 -6.76 -18.53
N ALA A 111 10.81 -5.98 -19.43
CA ALA A 111 11.53 -4.95 -20.19
C ALA A 111 12.21 -3.93 -19.25
N LEU A 112 11.48 -3.43 -18.26
CA LEU A 112 11.98 -2.47 -17.27
C LEU A 112 13.09 -3.07 -16.39
N SER A 113 12.96 -4.34 -16.00
CA SER A 113 13.97 -5.01 -15.18
C SER A 113 15.29 -5.29 -15.91
N ARG A 114 15.27 -5.31 -17.25
CA ARG A 114 16.44 -5.49 -18.11
C ARG A 114 17.23 -4.18 -18.34
N GLU A 115 16.71 -3.04 -17.90
CA GLU A 115 17.42 -1.76 -18.01
C GLU A 115 18.73 -1.76 -17.21
N PRO A 116 19.79 -1.05 -17.64
CA PRO A 116 21.12 -1.15 -17.03
C PRO A 116 21.19 -0.89 -15.52
N LEU A 117 20.34 0.01 -15.00
CA LEU A 117 20.27 0.34 -13.58
C LEU A 117 19.58 -0.76 -12.75
N ARG A 118 18.72 -1.57 -13.39
CA ARG A 118 17.85 -2.56 -12.73
C ARG A 118 18.33 -3.99 -12.94
N ALA A 119 19.04 -4.25 -14.05
CA ALA A 119 19.48 -5.59 -14.45
C ALA A 119 20.28 -6.30 -13.36
N LYS A 120 21.11 -5.57 -12.60
CA LYS A 120 21.88 -6.15 -11.49
C LYS A 120 20.98 -6.57 -10.32
N LEU A 121 19.96 -5.78 -10.01
CA LEU A 121 19.01 -6.06 -8.93
C LEU A 121 18.07 -7.22 -9.30
N ALA A 122 17.69 -7.29 -10.59
CA ALA A 122 16.81 -8.33 -11.13
C ALA A 122 17.52 -9.66 -11.41
N ALA A 123 18.86 -9.71 -11.37
CA ALA A 123 19.63 -10.88 -11.79
C ALA A 123 19.24 -12.19 -11.07
N PRO A 124 19.02 -12.23 -9.73
CA PRO A 124 18.58 -13.45 -9.06
C PRO A 124 17.20 -13.92 -9.54
N TRP A 125 16.29 -12.98 -9.76
CA TRP A 125 14.95 -13.24 -10.28
C TRP A 125 14.99 -13.77 -11.72
N HIS A 126 15.72 -13.10 -12.62
CA HIS A 126 15.87 -13.55 -14.01
C HIS A 126 16.52 -14.93 -14.13
N ALA A 127 17.47 -15.25 -13.26
CA ALA A 127 18.10 -16.56 -13.24
C ALA A 127 17.10 -17.67 -12.89
N HIS A 128 16.16 -17.43 -11.97
CA HIS A 128 15.10 -18.40 -11.67
C HIS A 128 14.06 -18.46 -12.78
N LEU A 129 13.60 -17.31 -13.27
CA LEU A 129 12.65 -17.21 -14.38
C LEU A 129 13.08 -18.05 -15.59
N ALA A 130 14.37 -18.02 -15.95
CA ALA A 130 14.93 -18.79 -17.06
C ALA A 130 14.81 -20.32 -16.90
N THR A 131 14.56 -20.80 -15.68
CA THR A 131 14.33 -22.23 -15.40
C THR A 131 12.87 -22.65 -15.55
N LEU A 132 11.95 -21.68 -15.56
CA LEU A 132 10.52 -21.92 -15.61
C LEU A 132 10.05 -22.16 -17.05
N LYS A 133 9.02 -22.99 -17.18
CA LYS A 133 8.29 -23.20 -18.45
C LYS A 133 6.86 -22.74 -18.22
N PRO A 134 6.45 -21.57 -18.75
CA PRO A 134 5.11 -21.01 -18.49
C PRO A 134 3.96 -21.97 -18.83
N GLU A 135 4.12 -22.79 -19.87
CA GLU A 135 3.13 -23.75 -20.35
C GLU A 135 3.16 -25.10 -19.62
N ALA A 136 4.16 -25.33 -18.75
CA ALA A 136 4.18 -26.52 -17.91
C ALA A 136 3.06 -26.47 -16.87
N ARG A 137 2.76 -27.64 -16.28
CA ARG A 137 1.73 -27.78 -15.24
C ARG A 137 1.99 -26.80 -14.08
N GLU A 138 0.91 -26.29 -13.49
CA GLU A 138 0.96 -25.44 -12.30
C GLU A 138 1.84 -26.03 -11.19
N ASP A 139 2.67 -25.18 -10.59
CA ASP A 139 3.64 -25.54 -9.54
C ASP A 139 3.66 -24.42 -8.48
N GLU A 140 3.15 -24.74 -7.29
CA GLU A 140 3.07 -23.81 -6.17
C GLU A 140 4.45 -23.37 -5.66
N GLN A 141 5.42 -24.29 -5.62
CA GLN A 141 6.76 -23.99 -5.09
C GLN A 141 7.55 -23.10 -6.04
N ALA A 142 7.37 -23.32 -7.36
CA ALA A 142 7.89 -22.42 -8.37
C ALA A 142 7.30 -21.01 -8.21
N ALA A 143 5.98 -20.89 -8.02
CA ALA A 143 5.35 -19.58 -7.87
C ALA A 143 5.72 -18.85 -6.58
N LEU A 144 5.82 -19.55 -5.44
CA LEU A 144 6.30 -18.99 -4.18
C LEU A 144 7.74 -18.47 -4.32
N THR A 145 8.60 -19.24 -4.97
CA THR A 145 10.01 -18.86 -5.17
C THR A 145 10.11 -17.66 -6.09
N GLU A 146 9.38 -17.67 -7.21
CA GLU A 146 9.37 -16.58 -8.18
C GLU A 146 8.79 -15.28 -7.60
N ALA A 147 7.65 -15.35 -6.90
CA ALA A 147 7.04 -14.20 -6.24
C ALA A 147 7.96 -13.59 -5.18
N ARG A 148 8.68 -14.41 -4.40
CA ARG A 148 9.67 -13.94 -3.44
C ARG A 148 10.81 -13.19 -4.14
N LEU A 149 11.42 -13.78 -5.17
CA LEU A 149 12.53 -13.17 -5.89
C LEU A 149 12.12 -11.86 -6.60
N PHE A 150 10.92 -11.83 -7.16
CA PHE A 150 10.35 -10.61 -7.74
C PHE A 150 10.10 -9.54 -6.66
N THR A 151 9.56 -9.92 -5.50
CA THR A 151 9.38 -8.99 -4.36
C THR A 151 10.72 -8.41 -3.89
N ASP A 152 11.76 -9.23 -3.79
CA ASP A 152 13.09 -8.79 -3.38
C ASP A 152 13.70 -7.82 -4.39
N TYR A 153 13.48 -8.05 -5.70
CA TYR A 153 13.82 -7.08 -6.75
C TYR A 153 13.09 -5.75 -6.58
N LEU A 154 11.77 -5.76 -6.29
CA LEU A 154 11.00 -4.53 -6.07
C LEU A 154 11.51 -3.76 -4.84
N ARG A 155 11.83 -4.46 -3.75
CA ARG A 155 12.42 -3.86 -2.53
C ARG A 155 13.77 -3.23 -2.82
N ALA A 156 14.63 -3.94 -3.55
CA ALA A 156 15.94 -3.42 -3.93
C ALA A 156 15.82 -2.16 -4.83
N CYS A 157 14.84 -2.13 -5.75
CA CYS A 157 14.56 -0.95 -6.56
C CYS A 157 14.09 0.26 -5.73
N ARG A 158 13.35 0.03 -4.63
CA ARG A 158 12.93 1.09 -3.72
C ARG A 158 14.10 1.65 -2.93
N ASP A 159 15.00 0.78 -2.47
CA ASP A 159 16.09 1.15 -1.57
C ASP A 159 17.28 1.80 -2.32
N GLU A 160 17.53 1.42 -3.59
CA GLU A 160 18.54 2.06 -4.43
C GLU A 160 18.09 3.44 -4.96
N ARG A 161 18.40 4.48 -4.17
CA ARG A 161 18.52 5.90 -4.57
C ARG A 161 17.25 6.54 -5.15
N PHE A 162 16.24 6.76 -4.30
CA PHE A 162 15.26 7.87 -4.30
C PHE A 162 14.45 8.24 -5.57
N ALA A 163 14.61 7.62 -6.75
CA ALA A 163 13.88 8.09 -7.96
C ALA A 163 13.61 7.04 -9.05
N MET A 164 13.90 5.76 -8.84
CA MET A 164 13.41 4.76 -9.79
C MET A 164 11.91 4.59 -9.55
N SER A 165 11.08 5.16 -10.43
CA SER A 165 9.61 5.07 -10.40
C SER A 165 9.18 3.70 -9.90
N LEU A 166 8.55 3.68 -8.71
CA LEU A 166 8.17 2.45 -8.04
C LEU A 166 7.30 1.64 -9.00
N LEU A 167 7.68 0.38 -9.19
CA LEU A 167 6.99 -0.51 -10.11
C LEU A 167 5.80 -1.15 -9.40
N PRO A 168 4.65 -1.29 -10.08
CA PRO A 168 3.62 -2.18 -9.58
C PRO A 168 4.14 -3.64 -9.55
N PRO A 169 3.68 -4.46 -8.59
CA PRO A 169 2.57 -4.15 -7.70
C PRO A 169 3.02 -3.54 -6.35
N GLY A 170 2.44 -2.41 -5.94
CA GLY A 170 2.70 -1.73 -4.68
C GLY A 170 2.34 -2.57 -3.45
N ARG A 171 1.32 -3.44 -3.53
CA ARG A 171 1.03 -4.42 -2.46
C ARG A 171 2.18 -5.39 -2.18
N PHE A 172 3.10 -5.64 -3.11
CA PHE A 172 4.25 -6.51 -2.82
C PHE A 172 5.22 -5.85 -1.82
N LEU A 173 5.30 -4.51 -1.84
CA LEU A 173 6.11 -3.73 -0.92
C LEU A 173 5.40 -3.48 0.42
N MET A 174 4.08 -3.31 0.36
CA MET A 174 3.21 -3.02 1.50
C MET A 174 2.02 -4.00 1.50
N PRO A 175 2.22 -5.26 1.92
CA PRO A 175 1.22 -6.32 1.74
C PRO A 175 0.01 -6.22 2.65
N GLY A 176 0.10 -5.48 3.76
CA GLY A 176 -1.00 -5.37 4.74
C GLY A 176 -1.55 -6.75 5.13
N ASN A 177 -2.87 -6.86 5.15
CA ASN A 177 -3.61 -8.09 5.39
C ASN A 177 -3.49 -9.17 4.29
N LEU A 178 -2.93 -8.85 3.12
CA LEU A 178 -2.71 -9.80 2.02
C LEU A 178 -1.36 -10.52 2.12
N ALA A 179 -0.56 -10.23 3.15
CA ALA A 179 0.67 -10.96 3.42
C ALA A 179 0.40 -12.47 3.45
N ASP A 180 1.28 -13.23 2.80
CA ASP A 180 1.22 -14.69 2.70
C ASP A 180 -0.06 -15.25 2.06
N THR A 181 -0.85 -14.41 1.36
CA THR A 181 -2.01 -14.87 0.58
C THR A 181 -1.59 -15.27 -0.85
N PRO A 182 -2.34 -16.18 -1.50
CA PRO A 182 -2.09 -16.53 -2.90
C PRO A 182 -2.19 -15.33 -3.86
N ALA A 183 -2.95 -14.30 -3.51
CA ALA A 183 -3.12 -13.09 -4.31
C ALA A 183 -1.82 -12.25 -4.44
N LEU A 184 -0.84 -12.44 -3.54
CA LEU A 184 0.50 -11.86 -3.67
C LEU A 184 1.56 -12.89 -4.04
N THR A 185 1.14 -14.09 -4.45
CA THR A 185 2.05 -15.17 -4.86
C THR A 185 2.06 -15.31 -6.38
N PHE A 186 2.38 -14.21 -7.06
CA PHE A 186 2.55 -14.18 -8.51
C PHE A 186 3.76 -13.32 -8.92
N ALA A 187 4.19 -13.47 -10.15
CA ALA A 187 5.31 -12.72 -10.72
C ALA A 187 5.21 -12.68 -12.26
N PRO A 188 5.94 -11.77 -12.92
CA PRO A 188 6.01 -11.74 -14.39
C PRO A 188 6.61 -13.02 -14.96
N LEU A 189 5.97 -13.61 -15.97
CA LEU A 189 6.54 -14.70 -16.78
C LEU A 189 6.94 -14.19 -18.17
N ASP A 190 7.93 -14.83 -18.80
CA ASP A 190 8.31 -14.54 -20.18
C ASP A 190 7.32 -15.21 -21.16
N VAL A 191 6.18 -14.53 -21.36
CA VAL A 191 5.06 -14.99 -22.20
C VAL A 191 4.73 -13.97 -23.29
N PRO A 192 4.18 -14.38 -24.45
CA PRO A 192 3.78 -13.44 -25.50
C PRO A 192 2.65 -12.52 -25.03
N MET A 193 2.74 -11.22 -25.34
CA MET A 193 1.73 -10.22 -24.96
C MET A 193 0.30 -10.56 -25.42
N ASP A 194 0.17 -11.13 -26.61
CA ASP A 194 -1.12 -11.52 -27.21
C ASP A 194 -1.36 -13.05 -27.14
N GLY A 195 -0.63 -13.75 -26.28
CA GLY A 195 -0.72 -15.19 -26.16
C GLY A 195 -1.89 -15.65 -25.25
N SER A 196 -2.16 -16.94 -25.26
CA SER A 196 -3.20 -17.55 -24.42
C SER A 196 -2.59 -18.58 -23.47
N ALA A 197 -2.87 -18.41 -22.17
CA ALA A 197 -2.45 -19.34 -21.13
C ALA A 197 -3.15 -20.70 -21.28
N PRO A 198 -2.40 -21.82 -21.46
CA PRO A 198 -3.00 -23.15 -21.43
C PRO A 198 -3.64 -23.46 -20.08
N ASP A 199 -4.74 -24.20 -20.06
CA ASP A 199 -5.41 -24.58 -18.83
C ASP A 199 -4.48 -25.37 -17.90
N HIS A 200 -4.57 -25.11 -16.59
CA HIS A 200 -3.74 -25.74 -15.55
C HIS A 200 -2.22 -25.55 -15.71
N SER A 201 -1.80 -24.55 -16.49
CA SER A 201 -0.40 -24.17 -16.61
C SER A 201 0.05 -23.20 -15.51
N LEU A 202 1.37 -23.09 -15.33
CA LEU A 202 1.98 -22.07 -14.47
C LEU A 202 1.52 -20.66 -14.88
N TRP A 203 1.43 -20.39 -16.19
CA TRP A 203 0.91 -19.11 -16.71
C TRP A 203 -0.55 -18.88 -16.33
N ALA A 204 -1.43 -19.87 -16.52
CA ALA A 204 -2.84 -19.72 -16.14
C ALA A 204 -3.00 -19.51 -14.63
N MET A 205 -2.12 -20.11 -13.82
CA MET A 205 -2.07 -19.88 -12.38
C MET A 205 -1.64 -18.45 -12.04
N MET A 206 -0.56 -17.94 -12.64
CA MET A 206 -0.09 -16.58 -12.40
C MET A 206 -1.09 -15.51 -12.84
N ARG A 207 -1.78 -15.72 -13.97
CA ARG A 207 -2.82 -14.81 -14.48
C ARG A 207 -4.07 -14.75 -13.59
N ARG A 208 -4.37 -15.85 -12.89
CA ARG A 208 -5.56 -15.96 -12.01
C ARG A 208 -5.34 -15.26 -10.67
N ARG A 209 -4.09 -15.19 -10.21
CA ARG A 209 -3.69 -14.54 -8.95
C ARG A 209 -3.58 -13.04 -9.16
#